data_AF-A0A8T3M0X3-F1
#
_entry.id   AF-A0A8T3M0X3-F1
#
_cell.length_a   1.000
_cell.length_b   1.000
_cell.length_c   1.000
_cell.angle_alpha   90.00
_cell.angle_beta   90.00
_cell.angle_gamma   90.00
#
_symmetry.space_group_name_H-M   'P 1'
#
loop_
_entity.id
_entity.type
_entity.pdbx_description
1 polymer ?
#
loop_
_entity_poly.entity_id
_entity_poly.type
_entity_poly.pdbx_seq_one_letter_code
_entity_poly.pdbx_strand_id
1 'polypeptide(L)'
;MIDNAELEALSDEQLSERPFDELVVALQQMVQRLEGGSIGLEESIRLYKHGLRLHAACETRLREAELTITELGRRGVTGAEPDT
;
A
#
# COMPACT_ATOMS: atom_id res chain seq x y z
N MET A 1 -3.74 -8.94 7.51
CA MET A 1 -4.05 -7.58 7.98
C MET A 1 -2.88 -7.15 8.83
N ILE A 2 -2.09 -6.18 8.34
CA ILE A 2 -0.82 -5.77 8.95
C ILE A 2 -1.12 -4.96 10.21
N ASP A 3 -0.69 -5.46 11.37
CA ASP A 3 -0.78 -4.70 12.63
C ASP A 3 0.49 -3.87 12.89
N ASN A 4 0.46 -3.05 13.94
CA ASN A 4 1.59 -2.16 14.27
C ASN A 4 2.88 -2.92 14.62
N ALA A 5 2.79 -4.10 15.25
CA ALA A 5 3.97 -4.85 15.67
C ALA A 5 4.59 -5.56 14.46
N GLU A 6 3.76 -6.10 13.57
CA GLU A 6 4.19 -6.68 12.30
C GLU A 6 4.85 -5.61 11.42
N LEU A 7 4.28 -4.40 11.36
CA LEU A 7 4.84 -3.28 10.59
C LEU A 7 6.24 -2.85 11.05
N GLU A 8 6.51 -2.89 12.36
CA GLU A 8 7.83 -2.58 12.92
C GLU A 8 8.87 -3.67 12.59
N ALA A 9 8.44 -4.91 12.39
CA ALA A 9 9.31 -6.03 12.06
C ALA A 9 9.62 -6.15 10.56
N LEU A 10 8.75 -5.64 9.69
CA LEU A 10 8.94 -5.68 8.24
C LEU A 10 9.93 -4.62 7.75
N SER A 11 10.81 -5.00 6.83
CA SER A 11 11.55 -4.03 6.01
C SER A 11 10.64 -3.34 5.00
N ASP A 12 11.11 -2.24 4.41
CA ASP A 12 10.32 -1.49 3.41
C ASP A 12 10.11 -2.29 2.10
N GLU A 13 11.08 -3.13 1.71
CA GLU A 13 10.92 -4.11 0.62
C GLU A 13 9.81 -5.13 0.94
N GLN A 14 9.89 -5.78 2.11
CA GLN A 14 8.90 -6.80 2.52
C GLN A 14 7.50 -6.20 2.65
N LEU A 15 7.41 -4.93 3.04
CA LEU A 15 6.14 -4.21 3.10
C LEU A 15 5.60 -3.95 1.69
N SER A 16 6.45 -3.56 0.74
CA SER A 16 6.06 -3.32 -0.65
C SER A 16 5.60 -4.61 -1.36
N GLU A 17 6.02 -5.78 -0.91
CA GLU A 17 5.54 -7.07 -1.45
C GLU A 17 4.12 -7.45 -0.97
N ARG A 18 3.59 -6.80 0.07
CA ARG A 18 2.25 -7.11 0.60
C ARG A 18 1.14 -6.74 -0.38
N PRO A 19 -0.04 -7.39 -0.31
CA PRO A 19 -1.17 -7.03 -1.16
C PRO A 19 -1.58 -5.57 -0.96
N PHE A 20 -1.93 -4.87 -2.05
CA PHE A 20 -2.32 -3.46 -2.02
C PHE A 20 -3.48 -3.20 -1.04
N ASP A 21 -4.51 -4.05 -1.07
CA ASP A 21 -5.66 -3.91 -0.18
C ASP A 21 -5.27 -4.02 1.31
N GLU A 22 -4.30 -4.87 1.65
CA GLU A 22 -3.80 -4.97 3.02
C GLU A 22 -3.06 -3.70 3.47
N LEU A 23 -2.26 -3.10 2.58
CA LEU A 23 -1.54 -1.85 2.84
C LEU A 23 -2.53 -0.69 3.05
N VAL A 24 -3.57 -0.60 2.22
CA VAL A 24 -4.61 0.43 2.32
C VAL A 24 -5.40 0.29 3.62
N VAL A 25 -5.81 -0.93 3.99
CA VAL A 25 -6.52 -1.16 5.27
C VAL A 25 -5.65 -0.75 6.45
N ALA A 26 -4.37 -1.12 6.47
CA ALA A 26 -3.46 -0.74 7.55
C ALA A 26 -3.27 0.79 7.63
N LEU A 27 -3.21 1.48 6.47
CA LEU A 27 -3.07 2.92 6.41
C LEU A 27 -4.33 3.63 6.94
N GLN A 28 -5.51 3.17 6.53
CA GLN A 28 -6.79 3.69 7.03
C GLN A 28 -6.92 3.56 8.55
N GLN A 29 -6.46 2.44 9.12
CA GLN A 29 -6.46 2.23 10.57
C GLN A 29 -5.54 3.23 11.30
N MET A 30 -4.38 3.56 10.74
CA MET A 30 -3.51 4.58 11.32
C MET A 30 -4.13 5.97 11.26
N VAL A 31 -4.74 6.33 10.13
CA VAL A 31 -5.44 7.61 9.98
C VAL A 31 -6.56 7.73 11.01
N GLN A 32 -7.40 6.70 11.15
CA GLN A 32 -8.46 6.68 12.17
C GLN A 32 -7.91 6.86 13.59
N ARG A 33 -6.77 6.25 13.92
CA ARG A 33 -6.12 6.42 15.23
C ARG A 33 -5.55 7.82 15.43
N LEU A 34 -4.99 8.43 14.39
CA LEU A 34 -4.50 9.82 14.42
C LEU A 34 -5.64 10.82 14.60
N GLU A 35 -6.77 10.59 13.94
CA GLU A 35 -7.97 11.44 14.02
C GLU A 35 -8.72 11.30 15.35
N GLY A 36 -8.56 10.18 16.07
CA GLY A 36 -9.23 9.91 17.34
C GLY A 36 -8.85 10.84 18.49
N GLY A 37 -7.79 11.66 18.36
CA GLY A 37 -7.47 12.78 19.27
C GLY A 37 -6.99 12.41 20.68
N SER A 38 -7.01 11.13 21.07
CA SER A 38 -6.63 10.65 22.41
C SER A 38 -5.20 10.08 22.50
N ILE A 39 -4.35 10.38 21.52
CA ILE A 39 -2.97 9.86 21.44
C ILE A 39 -1.94 10.90 21.91
N GLY A 40 -0.90 10.44 22.61
CA GLY A 40 0.23 11.28 23.02
C GLY A 40 1.13 11.68 21.84
N LEU A 41 2.01 12.65 22.06
CA LEU A 41 2.91 13.18 21.02
C LEU A 41 3.86 12.12 20.45
N GLU A 42 4.49 11.32 21.30
CA GLU A 42 5.42 10.27 20.86
C GLU A 42 4.71 9.23 20.00
N GLU A 43 3.48 8.86 20.38
CA GLU A 43 2.66 7.92 19.63
C GLU A 43 2.19 8.51 18.30
N SER A 44 1.81 9.80 18.27
CA SER A 44 1.39 10.44 17.01
C SER A 44 2.55 10.53 16.01
N ILE A 45 3.77 10.82 16.47
CA ILE A 45 4.97 10.80 15.64
C ILE A 45 5.26 9.38 15.12
N ARG A 46 5.10 8.35 15.96
CA ARG A 46 5.29 6.95 15.55
C ARG A 46 4.29 6.54 14.46
N LEU A 47 3.00 6.80 14.69
CA LEU A 47 1.93 6.49 13.74
C LEU A 47 2.10 7.26 12.42
N TYR A 48 2.54 8.52 12.48
CA TYR A 48 2.83 9.29 11.27
C TYR A 48 3.96 8.67 10.44
N LYS A 49 5.06 8.25 11.07
CA LYS A 49 6.16 7.56 10.38
C LYS A 49 5.69 6.25 9.75
N HIS A 50 4.88 5.48 10.46
CA HIS A 50 4.28 4.26 9.93
C HIS A 50 3.37 4.53 8.72
N GLY A 51 2.57 5.59 8.79
CA GLY A 51 1.73 6.04 7.67
C GLY A 51 2.56 6.38 6.42
N LEU A 52 3.71 7.07 6.59
CA LEU A 52 4.61 7.35 5.48
C LEU A 52 5.21 6.08 4.85
N ARG A 53 5.56 5.07 5.66
CA ARG A 53 6.08 3.79 5.17
C ARG A 53 5.02 3.02 4.37
N LEU A 54 3.80 2.93 4.88
CA LEU A 54 2.69 2.30 4.15
C LEU A 54 2.35 3.05 2.87
N HIS A 55 2.33 4.38 2.90
CA HIS A 55 2.12 5.20 1.72
C HIS A 55 3.18 4.90 0.64
N ALA A 56 4.46 4.83 1.02
CA ALA A 56 5.53 4.47 0.09
C ALA A 56 5.35 3.07 -0.51
N ALA A 57 4.93 2.08 0.30
CA ALA A 57 4.64 0.74 -0.16
C ALA A 57 3.46 0.71 -1.15
N CYS A 58 2.39 1.44 -0.87
CA CYS A 58 1.25 1.61 -1.80
C CYS A 58 1.70 2.18 -3.15
N GLU A 59 2.51 3.24 -3.13
CA GLU A 59 3.05 3.87 -4.34
C GLU A 59 3.91 2.90 -5.16
N THR A 60 4.75 2.09 -4.51
CA THR A 60 5.53 1.05 -5.18
C THR A 60 4.62 0.04 -5.86
N ARG A 61 3.57 -0.43 -5.17
CA ARG A 61 2.61 -1.38 -5.73
C ARG A 61 1.84 -0.85 -6.93
N LEU A 62 1.41 0.41 -6.85
CA LEU A 62 0.72 1.07 -7.96
C LEU A 62 1.64 1.21 -9.17
N ARG A 63 2.91 1.58 -8.96
CA ARG A 63 3.91 1.69 -10.04
C ARG A 63 4.16 0.34 -10.72
N GLU A 64 4.28 -0.73 -9.96
CA GLU A 64 4.43 -2.10 -10.50
C GLU A 64 3.21 -2.52 -11.33
N ALA A 65 2.01 -2.24 -10.84
CA ALA A 65 0.78 -2.54 -11.55
C ALA A 65 0.69 -1.73 -12.86
N GLU A 66 1.00 -0.44 -12.83
CA GLU A 66 1.04 0.43 -14.02
C GLU A 66 2.04 -0.08 -15.06
N LEU A 67 3.25 -0.46 -14.63
CA LEU A 67 4.26 -1.04 -15.51
C LEU A 67 3.74 -2.33 -16.16
N THR A 68 3.12 -3.21 -15.37
CA THR A 68 2.56 -4.47 -15.85
C THR A 68 1.48 -4.23 -16.91
N ILE A 69 0.54 -3.31 -16.64
CA ILE A 69 -0.52 -2.93 -17.58
C ILE A 69 0.08 -2.35 -18.86
N THR A 70 1.08 -1.48 -18.73
CA THR A 70 1.77 -0.86 -19.86
C THR A 70 2.48 -1.90 -20.73
N GLU A 71 3.16 -2.87 -20.13
CA GLU A 71 3.79 -3.96 -20.87
C GLU A 71 2.77 -4.85 -21.59
N LEU A 72 1.65 -5.19 -20.94
CA LEU A 72 0.58 -5.96 -21.56
C LEU A 72 -0.06 -5.22 -22.74
N GLY A 73 -0.29 -3.90 -22.60
CA GLY A 73 -0.78 -3.06 -23.69
C GLY A 73 0.19 -3.00 -24.88
N ARG A 74 1.50 -2.90 -24.61
CA ARG A 74 2.54 -2.93 -25.66
C ARG A 74 2.69 -4.27 -26.35
N ARG A 75 2.47 -5.37 -25.62
CA ARG A 75 2.49 -6.74 -26.17
C ARG A 75 1.25 -7.06 -27.00
N GLY A 76 0.26 -6.17 -27.01
CA GLY A 76 -0.99 -6.34 -27.72
C GLY A 76 -1.79 -7.46 -27.06
N VAL A 77 -2.80 -7.10 -26.28
CA VAL A 77 -3.88 -8.05 -26.01
C VAL A 77 -4.55 -8.34 -27.36
N THR A 78 -4.05 -9.36 -28.05
CA THR A 78 -4.72 -10.11 -29.10
C THR A 78 -5.81 -10.93 -28.41
N GLY A 79 -6.98 -10.33 -28.27
CA GLY A 79 -8.11 -10.96 -27.59
C GLY A 79 -9.40 -10.15 -27.69
N ALA A 80 -9.59 -9.43 -28.79
CA ALA A 80 -10.90 -9.02 -29.22
C ALA A 80 -11.28 -9.96 -30.37
N GLU A 81 -11.99 -11.04 -30.06
CA GLU A 81 -12.77 -11.74 -31.08
C GLU A 81 -13.73 -10.71 -31.69
N PRO A 82 -13.72 -10.48 -33.02
CA PRO A 82 -14.83 -9.77 -33.63
C PRO A 82 -16.04 -10.67 -33.54
N ASP A 83 -17.01 -10.24 -32.74
CA ASP A 83 -18.38 -10.74 -32.76
C ASP A 83 -18.94 -10.53 -34.18
N THR A 84 -19.29 -11.63 -34.85
CA THR A 84 -19.88 -11.80 -36.20
C THR A 84 -19.05 -11.57 -37.45
#